data_AF-A0A1R3RJQ3-F1
#
_entry.id   AF-A0A1R3RJQ3-F1
#
_cell.length_a   1.000
_cell.length_b   1.000
_cell.length_c   1.000
_cell.angle_alpha   90.00
_cell.angle_beta   90.00
_cell.angle_gamma   90.00
#
_symmetry.space_group_name_H-M   'P 1'
#
loop_
_entity.id
_entity.type
_entity.pdbx_description
1 polymer ?
#
loop_
_entity_poly.entity_id
_entity_poly.type
_entity_poly.pdbx_seq_one_letter_code
_entity_poly.pdbx_strand_id
1 'polypeptide(L)' 'MTYHIHEPSTTSTIVSIIASALSMAGWWTCCNCDQMNNPALTSGRCTVCSHSKCCDCKAT' A
#
# COMPACT_ATOMS: atom_id res chain seq x y z
N MET A 1 18.25 38.97 -26.01
CA MET A 1 17.06 38.69 -25.18
C MET A 1 17.11 37.20 -24.88
N THR A 2 17.71 36.82 -23.75
CA THR A 2 17.95 35.43 -23.36
C THR A 2 16.62 34.78 -22.95
N TYR A 3 16.22 33.72 -23.64
CA TYR A 3 15.07 32.92 -23.30
C TYR A 3 15.47 31.99 -22.14
N HIS A 4 14.95 32.27 -20.94
CA HIS A 4 15.05 31.36 -19.81
C HIS A 4 14.02 30.24 -20.01
N ILE A 5 14.51 29.02 -20.21
CA ILE A 5 13.71 27.81 -20.21
C ILE A 5 13.37 27.51 -18.75
N HIS A 6 12.11 27.65 -18.36
CA HIS A 6 11.62 27.15 -17.08
C HIS A 6 11.43 25.63 -17.23
N GLU A 7 12.21 24.85 -16.50
CA GLU A 7 12.05 23.40 -16.43
C GLU A 7 10.64 23.07 -15.89
N PRO A 8 9.78 22.39 -16.66
CA PRO A 8 8.55 21.87 -16.07
C PRO A 8 8.95 20.78 -15.09
N SER A 9 8.63 20.97 -13.81
CA SER A 9 8.81 19.99 -12.74
C SER A 9 7.95 18.74 -13.01
N THR A 10 8.37 17.94 -13.99
CA THR A 10 7.67 16.76 -14.50
C THR A 10 8.21 15.50 -13.82
N THR A 11 8.52 15.59 -12.53
CA THR A 11 9.13 14.47 -11.78
C THR A 11 8.28 14.01 -10.58
N SER A 12 7.21 14.74 -10.23
CA SER A 12 6.45 14.43 -9.00
C SER A 12 5.17 13.63 -9.24
N THR A 13 4.58 13.66 -10.43
CA THR A 13 3.28 12.98 -10.67
C THR A 13 3.44 11.48 -10.90
N ILE A 14 4.54 11.03 -11.50
CA ILE A 14 4.76 9.60 -11.75
C ILE A 14 5.09 8.87 -10.45
N VAL A 15 5.82 9.51 -9.52
CA VAL A 15 6.13 8.96 -8.18
C VAL A 15 4.85 8.65 -7.39
N SER A 16 3.80 9.45 -7.51
CA SER A 16 2.53 9.23 -6.81
C SER A 16 1.72 8.04 -7.36
N ILE A 17 1.84 7.74 -8.65
CA ILE A 17 1.12 6.61 -9.26
C ILE A 17 1.76 5.29 -8.81
N ILE A 18 3.09 5.25 -8.65
CA ILE A 18 3.82 4.06 -8.15
C ILE A 18 3.78 3.94 -6.62
N ALA A 19 3.57 5.03 -5.89
CA ALA A 19 3.40 5.01 -4.43
C ALA A 19 2.12 4.29 -3.99
N SER A 20 1.06 4.32 -4.81
CA SER A 20 -0.21 3.63 -4.56
C SER A 20 -0.06 2.09 -4.58
N ALA A 21 0.98 1.58 -5.24
CA ALA A 21 1.31 0.16 -5.27
C ALA A 21 2.19 -0.28 -4.08
N LEU A 22 2.76 0.68 -3.34
CA LEU A 22 3.65 0.45 -2.20
C LEU A 22 3.07 0.96 -0.87
N SER A 23 1.93 1.66 -0.90
CA SER A 23 1.24 2.07 0.31
C SER A 23 0.71 0.83 1.01
N MET A 24 1.42 0.40 2.06
CA MET A 24 0.98 -0.63 3.01
C MET A 24 -0.22 -0.17 3.85
N ALA A 25 -0.80 0.98 3.54
CA ALA A 25 -2.00 1.51 4.16
C ALA A 25 -3.13 0.48 4.09
N GLY A 26 -3.61 0.06 5.27
CA GLY A 26 -4.69 -0.92 5.40
C GLY A 26 -4.24 -2.38 5.42
N TRP A 27 -2.94 -2.65 5.23
CA TRP A 27 -2.39 -3.98 5.49
C TRP A 27 -2.59 -4.36 6.94
N TRP A 28 -2.70 -5.65 7.19
CA TRP A 28 -2.91 -6.17 8.53
C TRP A 28 -2.17 -7.48 8.77
N THR A 29 -1.65 -7.65 9.97
CA THR A 29 -1.00 -8.87 10.42
C THR A 29 -2.03 -9.81 11.02
N CYS A 30 -2.05 -11.04 10.51
CA CYS A 30 -2.93 -12.09 11.01
C CYS A 30 -2.47 -12.58 12.38
N CYS A 31 -3.34 -12.58 13.38
CA CYS A 31 -3.01 -13.06 14.73
C CYS A 31 -2.85 -14.59 14.84
N ASN A 32 -3.22 -15.35 13.81
CA ASN A 32 -3.12 -16.82 13.82
C ASN A 32 -1.81 -17.36 13.22
N CYS A 33 -1.19 -16.61 12.30
CA CYS A 33 0.02 -17.07 11.61
C CYS A 33 1.07 -15.97 11.38
N ASP A 34 0.84 -14.78 11.93
CA ASP A 34 1.72 -13.61 11.87
C ASP A 34 2.07 -13.12 10.45
N GLN A 35 1.32 -13.56 9.45
CA GLN A 35 1.51 -13.15 8.07
C GLN A 35 0.89 -11.78 7.80
N MET A 36 1.59 -10.97 7.01
CA MET A 36 1.11 -9.68 6.53
C MET A 36 0.12 -9.89 5.38
N ASN A 37 -1.08 -9.32 5.50
CA ASN A 37 -2.15 -9.49 4.53
C ASN A 37 -2.46 -8.18 3.82
N ASN A 38 -2.46 -8.27 2.49
CA ASN A 38 -2.87 -7.18 1.62
C ASN A 38 -4.42 -7.18 1.47
N PRO A 39 -5.13 -6.17 2.02
CA PRO A 39 -6.59 -6.08 1.91
C PRO A 39 -7.08 -5.94 0.47
N ALA A 40 -6.22 -5.50 -0.47
CA ALA A 40 -6.57 -5.39 -1.88
C ALA A 40 -6.70 -6.76 -2.57
N LEU A 41 -6.01 -7.79 -2.06
CA LEU A 41 -6.13 -9.17 -2.56
C LEU A 41 -7.27 -9.93 -1.87
N THR A 42 -7.50 -9.63 -0.59
CA THR A 42 -8.55 -10.25 0.22
C THR A 42 -8.91 -9.34 1.37
N SER A 43 -10.10 -8.77 1.31
CA SER A 43 -10.51 -7.66 2.18
C SER A 43 -10.69 -8.06 3.65
N GLY A 44 -10.86 -9.34 3.95
CA GLY A 44 -11.20 -9.81 5.29
C GLY A 44 -10.79 -11.23 5.64
N ARG A 45 -9.94 -11.87 4.85
CA ARG A 45 -9.48 -13.25 5.11
C ARG A 45 -8.00 -13.37 4.83
N CYS A 46 -7.26 -14.05 5.70
CA CYS A 46 -5.84 -14.28 5.49
C CYS A 46 -5.62 -15.18 4.28
N THR A 47 -4.73 -14.77 3.35
CA THR A 47 -4.41 -15.57 2.16
C THR A 47 -3.66 -16.86 2.50
N VAL A 48 -2.97 -16.90 3.62
CA VAL A 48 -2.11 -18.02 4.02
C VAL A 48 -2.86 -19.06 4.83
N CYS A 49 -3.45 -18.65 5.96
CA CYS A 49 -4.10 -19.59 6.89
C CYS A 49 -5.62 -19.54 6.83
N SER A 50 -6.20 -18.78 5.89
CA SER A 50 -7.66 -18.71 5.72
C SER A 50 -8.45 -18.09 6.89
N HIS A 51 -7.76 -17.57 7.91
CA HIS A 51 -8.37 -16.92 9.08
C HIS A 51 -9.11 -15.63 8.71
N SER A 52 -10.34 -15.47 9.18
CA SER A 52 -11.11 -14.23 9.02
C SER A 52 -10.52 -13.10 9.88
N LYS A 53 -10.44 -11.89 9.33
CA LYS A 53 -9.92 -10.72 10.06
C LYS A 53 -10.81 -10.43 11.28
N CYS A 54 -10.20 -10.39 12.46
CA CYS A 54 -10.86 -10.13 13.74
C CYS A 54 -10.20 -8.96 14.49
N CYS A 55 -10.70 -8.63 15.68
CA CYS A 55 -10.18 -7.52 16.51
C CYS A 55 -8.74 -7.74 17.00
N ASP A 56 -8.26 -8.99 17.06
CA ASP A 56 -6.90 -9.31 17.49
C ASP A 56 -5.86 -9.13 16.38
N CYS A 57 -6.30 -9.09 15.11
CA CYS A 57 -5.43 -8.79 13.98
C CYS A 57 -4.89 -7.35 14.07
N LYS A 58 -3.60 -7.16 13.78
CA LYS A 58 -2.95 -5.84 13.91
C LYS A 58 -3.01 -5.09 12.59
N ALA A 59 -3.54 -3.88 12.59
CA ALA A 59 -3.40 -2.98 11.44
C ALA A 59 -1.95 -2.45 11.36
N THR A 60 -1.46 -2.24 10.15
CA THR A 60 -0.15 -1.63 9.85
C THR A 60 -0.30 -0.16 9.49
#